data_AF-A0A554I9P7-F1
#
_entry.id   AF-A0A554I9P7-F1
#
_cell.length_a   1.000
_cell.length_b   1.000
_cell.length_c   1.000
_cell.angle_alpha   90.00
_cell.angle_beta   90.00
_cell.angle_gamma   90.00
#
_symmetry.space_group_name_H-M   'P 1'
#
loop_
_entity.id
_entity.type
_entity.pdbx_description
1 polymer ?
#
loop_
_entity_poly.entity_id
_entity_poly.type
_entity_poly.pdbx_seq_one_letter_code
_entity_poly.pdbx_strand_id
1 'polypeptide(L)'
;MNEKGRDDYSDDIGRKVYDLTWQGKLWGRGGAIELSRKRFKVLKTMGQESNGLFALASTHYTASGQANARAKQVWLFWKLAWWWRGFWYLWLAERLDGQAQRIKGIKNMTPGQLDVSASILAKAFFKPRRYEKAIMLINEALGRKNVAPHSRALLRVKLGEIYDILGRFNQAAIIYGIDLQVGGLEATTEVRVLKSFGHHYKRLGDKKKAREFLEKALVLAENHNLGDQVIKIKALM
;
A
#
# COMPACT_ATOMS: atom_id res chain seq x y z
N MET A 1 -29.30 -13.28 14.51
CA MET A 1 -27.99 -12.89 15.09
C MET A 1 -28.09 -11.44 15.50
N ASN A 2 -27.83 -11.12 16.77
CA ASN A 2 -27.92 -9.74 17.30
C ASN A 2 -26.77 -8.86 16.76
N GLU A 3 -26.83 -7.55 17.03
CA GLU A 3 -25.84 -6.58 16.52
C GLU A 3 -24.41 -6.89 16.97
N LYS A 4 -24.20 -7.09 18.27
CA LYS A 4 -22.90 -7.50 18.84
C LYS A 4 -22.34 -8.78 18.21
N GLY A 5 -23.18 -9.79 17.97
CA GLY A 5 -22.75 -11.00 17.29
C GLY A 5 -22.28 -10.74 15.86
N ARG A 6 -22.90 -9.81 15.12
CA ARG A 6 -22.50 -9.42 13.76
C ARG A 6 -21.17 -8.66 13.74
N ASP A 7 -20.91 -7.82 14.75
CA ASP A 7 -19.62 -7.16 14.94
C ASP A 7 -18.50 -8.19 15.15
N ASP A 8 -18.64 -9.06 16.15
CA ASP A 8 -17.65 -10.08 16.50
C ASP A 8 -17.33 -11.00 15.31
N TYR A 9 -18.36 -11.37 14.54
CA TYR A 9 -18.22 -12.19 13.34
C TYR A 9 -17.52 -11.45 12.19
N SER A 10 -17.83 -10.18 11.97
CA SER A 10 -17.14 -9.34 10.98
C SER A 10 -15.65 -9.20 11.30
N ASP A 11 -15.31 -9.07 12.58
CA ASP A 11 -13.94 -8.93 13.05
C ASP A 11 -13.15 -10.24 13.00
N ASP A 12 -13.78 -11.36 13.32
CA ASP A 12 -13.22 -12.70 13.07
C ASP A 12 -12.91 -12.91 11.58
N ILE A 13 -13.85 -12.60 10.67
CA ILE A 13 -13.58 -12.67 9.23
C ILE A 13 -12.47 -11.71 8.85
N GLY A 14 -12.44 -10.49 9.42
CA GLY A 14 -11.39 -9.50 9.18
C GLY A 14 -9.99 -10.04 9.50
N ARG A 15 -9.83 -10.69 10.66
CA ARG A 15 -8.57 -11.34 11.09
C ARG A 15 -8.18 -12.47 10.15
N LYS A 16 -9.12 -13.35 9.80
CA LYS A 16 -8.89 -14.44 8.84
C LYS A 16 -8.46 -13.93 7.46
N VAL A 17 -9.08 -12.85 6.98
CA VAL A 17 -8.69 -12.20 5.71
C VAL A 17 -7.25 -11.69 5.81
N TYR A 18 -6.88 -11.05 6.91
CA TYR A 18 -5.51 -10.58 7.14
C TYR A 18 -4.49 -11.73 7.11
N ASP A 19 -4.73 -12.81 7.85
CA ASP A 19 -3.83 -13.97 7.90
C ASP A 19 -3.67 -14.64 6.53
N LEU A 20 -4.77 -14.80 5.79
CA LEU A 20 -4.73 -15.37 4.44
C LEU A 20 -4.02 -14.45 3.45
N THR A 21 -4.13 -13.13 3.59
CA THR A 21 -3.38 -12.19 2.74
C THR A 21 -1.88 -12.30 2.98
N TRP A 22 -1.45 -12.45 4.23
CA TRP A 22 -0.05 -12.70 4.60
C TRP A 22 0.47 -14.03 4.07
N GLN A 23 -0.33 -15.08 4.13
CA GLN A 23 0.00 -16.39 3.56
C GLN A 23 -0.08 -16.43 2.02
N GLY A 24 -0.49 -15.35 1.36
CA GLY A 24 -0.70 -15.31 -0.09
C GLY A 24 -1.89 -16.16 -0.58
N LYS A 25 -2.76 -16.64 0.32
CA LYS A 25 -3.94 -17.48 0.05
C LYS A 25 -5.17 -16.61 -0.29
N LEU A 26 -5.09 -15.93 -1.42
CA LEU A 26 -6.08 -14.91 -1.80
C LEU A 26 -7.30 -15.47 -2.55
N TRP A 27 -7.10 -16.55 -3.31
CA TRP A 27 -8.08 -17.06 -4.27
C TRP A 27 -8.69 -18.40 -3.84
N GLY A 28 -9.84 -18.76 -4.42
CA GLY A 28 -10.58 -19.97 -4.10
C GLY A 28 -11.70 -19.74 -3.07
N ARG A 29 -12.49 -20.79 -2.79
CA ARG A 29 -13.69 -20.71 -1.92
C ARG A 29 -13.38 -20.33 -0.46
N GLY A 30 -12.19 -20.66 0.02
CA GLY A 30 -11.68 -20.26 1.35
C GLY A 30 -10.64 -19.14 1.29
N GLY A 31 -10.44 -18.50 0.13
CA GLY A 31 -9.44 -17.46 -0.03
C GLY A 31 -9.89 -16.11 0.56
N ALA A 32 -8.91 -15.24 0.79
CA ALA A 32 -9.15 -13.92 1.37
C ALA A 32 -10.21 -13.10 0.61
N ILE A 33 -10.26 -13.18 -0.73
CA ILE A 33 -11.25 -12.42 -1.52
C ILE A 33 -12.68 -12.86 -1.22
N GLU A 34 -12.93 -14.16 -1.11
CA GLU A 34 -14.27 -14.68 -0.88
C GLU A 34 -14.73 -14.38 0.55
N LEU A 35 -13.85 -14.51 1.54
CA LEU A 35 -14.12 -14.10 2.90
C LEU A 35 -14.38 -12.59 3.00
N SER A 36 -13.61 -11.76 2.29
CA SER A 36 -13.81 -10.31 2.24
C SER A 36 -15.17 -9.94 1.62
N ARG A 37 -15.64 -10.68 0.60
CA ARG A 37 -17.00 -10.52 0.05
C ARG A 37 -18.09 -10.88 1.05
N LYS A 38 -17.91 -11.97 1.82
CA LYS A 38 -18.83 -12.34 2.90
C LYS A 38 -18.88 -11.26 3.97
N ARG A 39 -17.72 -10.74 4.39
CA ARG A 39 -17.61 -9.62 5.33
C ARG A 39 -18.35 -8.38 4.81
N PHE A 40 -18.17 -8.04 3.53
CA PHE A 40 -18.88 -6.92 2.91
C PHE A 40 -20.40 -7.07 3.01
N LYS A 41 -20.96 -8.26 2.72
CA LYS A 41 -22.40 -8.52 2.86
C LYS A 41 -22.88 -8.27 4.29
N VAL A 42 -22.14 -8.74 5.29
CA VAL A 42 -22.47 -8.53 6.71
C VAL A 42 -22.44 -7.04 7.05
N LEU A 43 -21.36 -6.34 6.73
CA LEU A 43 -21.22 -4.90 6.99
C LEU A 43 -22.29 -4.06 6.30
N LYS A 44 -22.74 -4.46 5.11
CA LYS A 44 -23.84 -3.82 4.41
C LYS A 44 -25.16 -3.92 5.21
N THR A 45 -25.45 -5.06 5.83
CA THR A 45 -26.64 -5.22 6.70
C THR A 45 -26.56 -4.42 8.01
N MET A 46 -25.40 -3.86 8.33
CA MET A 46 -25.14 -3.06 9.53
C MET A 46 -25.04 -1.56 9.20
N GLY A 47 -25.37 -1.14 7.97
CA GLY A 47 -25.21 0.25 7.53
C GLY A 47 -23.75 0.70 7.32
N GLN A 48 -22.77 -0.21 7.47
CA GLN A 48 -21.35 0.07 7.33
C GLN A 48 -20.83 -0.25 5.92
N GLU A 49 -21.63 0.04 4.90
CA GLU A 49 -21.33 -0.35 3.51
C GLU A 49 -19.98 0.19 3.03
N SER A 50 -19.66 1.46 3.34
CA SER A 50 -18.39 2.07 2.94
C SER A 50 -17.17 1.38 3.56
N ASN A 51 -17.24 0.99 4.83
CA ASN A 51 -16.16 0.25 5.50
C ASN A 51 -15.94 -1.12 4.86
N GLY A 52 -17.03 -1.81 4.51
CA GLY A 52 -16.96 -3.08 3.79
C GLY A 52 -16.36 -2.92 2.40
N LEU A 53 -16.70 -1.86 1.66
CA LEU A 53 -16.12 -1.56 0.35
C LEU A 53 -14.62 -1.27 0.44
N PHE A 54 -14.16 -0.49 1.43
CA PHE A 54 -12.73 -0.24 1.63
C PHE A 54 -11.95 -1.52 1.96
N ALA A 55 -12.50 -2.37 2.84
CA ALA A 55 -11.88 -3.66 3.16
C ALA A 55 -11.79 -4.56 1.92
N LEU A 56 -12.84 -4.58 1.12
CA LEU A 56 -12.89 -5.35 -0.13
C LEU A 56 -11.89 -4.80 -1.16
N ALA A 57 -11.83 -3.48 -1.34
CA ALA A 57 -10.89 -2.80 -2.23
C ALA A 57 -9.44 -3.10 -1.84
N SER A 58 -9.11 -3.01 -0.55
CA SER A 58 -7.78 -3.37 -0.01
C SER A 58 -7.42 -4.83 -0.33
N THR A 59 -8.36 -5.76 -0.16
CA THR A 59 -8.13 -7.18 -0.47
C THR A 59 -7.83 -7.39 -1.95
N HIS A 60 -8.56 -6.70 -2.83
CA HIS A 60 -8.34 -6.75 -4.29
C HIS A 60 -7.01 -6.10 -4.69
N TYR A 61 -6.63 -4.99 -4.04
CA TYR A 61 -5.33 -4.35 -4.22
C TYR A 61 -4.18 -5.30 -3.90
N THR A 62 -4.24 -5.99 -2.76
CA THR A 62 -3.25 -7.01 -2.38
C THR A 62 -3.22 -8.16 -3.40
N ALA A 63 -4.38 -8.59 -3.89
CA ALA A 63 -4.46 -9.62 -4.92
C ALA A 63 -3.83 -9.21 -6.25
N SER A 64 -3.93 -7.92 -6.63
CA SER A 64 -3.21 -7.37 -7.77
C SER A 64 -1.70 -7.46 -7.60
N GLY A 65 -1.18 -7.06 -6.42
CA GLY A 65 0.24 -7.12 -6.10
C GLY A 65 0.80 -8.54 -6.17
N GLN A 66 0.10 -9.50 -5.58
CA GLN A 66 0.47 -10.92 -5.58
C GLN A 66 0.41 -11.54 -6.98
N ALA A 67 -0.60 -11.18 -7.79
CA ALA A 67 -0.66 -11.61 -9.19
C ALA A 67 0.56 -11.11 -9.99
N ASN A 68 0.93 -9.85 -9.82
CA ASN A 68 2.11 -9.27 -10.47
C ASN A 68 3.42 -9.91 -9.98
N ALA A 69 3.51 -10.30 -8.70
CA ALA A 69 4.66 -11.03 -8.17
C ALA A 69 4.78 -12.42 -8.81
N ARG A 70 3.67 -13.17 -8.92
CA ARG A 70 3.64 -14.48 -9.59
C ARG A 70 3.99 -14.39 -11.07
N ALA A 71 3.58 -13.33 -11.75
CA ALA A 71 3.95 -13.09 -13.16
C ALA A 71 5.48 -13.03 -13.37
N LYS A 72 6.26 -12.66 -12.36
CA LYS A 72 7.73 -12.64 -12.44
C LYS A 72 8.37 -14.03 -12.30
N GLN A 73 7.64 -15.00 -11.76
CA GLN A 73 8.14 -16.33 -11.41
C GLN A 73 7.73 -17.42 -12.41
N VAL A 74 6.80 -17.13 -13.32
CA VAL A 74 6.26 -18.11 -14.27
C VAL A 74 6.84 -17.95 -15.67
N TRP A 75 6.75 -19.01 -16.46
CA TRP A 75 7.13 -19.00 -17.88
C TRP A 75 6.23 -18.06 -18.71
N LEU A 76 6.77 -17.56 -19.83
CA LEU A 76 6.20 -16.45 -20.61
C LEU A 76 4.70 -16.60 -20.92
N PHE A 77 4.26 -17.79 -21.31
CA PHE A 77 2.85 -18.08 -21.63
C PHE A 77 1.89 -17.77 -20.47
N TRP A 78 2.26 -18.09 -19.23
CA TRP A 78 1.43 -17.84 -18.07
C TRP A 78 1.54 -16.40 -17.53
N LYS A 79 2.55 -15.63 -17.97
CA LYS A 79 2.73 -14.24 -17.53
C LYS A 79 1.55 -13.36 -17.91
N LEU A 80 1.05 -13.51 -19.13
CA LEU A 80 -0.09 -12.74 -19.63
C LEU A 80 -1.34 -12.94 -18.77
N ALA A 81 -1.62 -14.19 -18.37
CA ALA A 81 -2.74 -14.50 -17.50
C ALA A 81 -2.60 -13.82 -16.12
N TRP A 82 -1.40 -13.82 -15.54
CA TRP A 82 -1.14 -13.17 -14.26
C TRP A 82 -1.13 -11.64 -14.34
N TRP A 83 -0.63 -11.05 -15.42
CA TRP A 83 -0.72 -9.61 -15.66
C TRP A 83 -2.17 -9.16 -15.87
N TRP A 84 -2.94 -9.89 -16.66
CA TRP A 84 -4.37 -9.63 -16.83
C TRP A 84 -5.11 -9.69 -15.50
N ARG A 85 -4.85 -10.74 -14.71
CA ARG A 85 -5.41 -10.89 -13.37
C ARG A 85 -4.99 -9.74 -12.44
N GLY A 86 -3.73 -9.34 -12.49
CA GLY A 86 -3.19 -8.20 -11.73
C GLY A 86 -3.89 -6.88 -12.09
N PHE A 87 -4.03 -6.61 -13.38
CA PHE A 87 -4.75 -5.45 -13.91
C PHE A 87 -6.22 -5.47 -13.49
N TRP A 88 -6.92 -6.59 -13.68
CA TRP A 88 -8.33 -6.75 -13.35
C TRP A 88 -8.60 -6.47 -11.86
N TYR A 89 -7.77 -7.03 -10.97
CA TYR A 89 -7.93 -6.81 -9.54
C TYR A 89 -7.63 -5.36 -9.13
N LEU A 90 -6.67 -4.70 -9.76
CA LEU A 90 -6.38 -3.29 -9.49
C LEU A 90 -7.52 -2.38 -9.94
N TRP A 91 -8.06 -2.65 -11.13
CA TRP A 91 -9.23 -1.94 -11.66
C TRP A 91 -10.45 -2.11 -10.76
N LEU A 92 -10.69 -3.33 -10.27
CA LEU A 92 -11.79 -3.61 -9.36
C LEU A 92 -11.57 -2.92 -8.00
N ALA A 93 -10.34 -2.92 -7.48
CA ALA A 93 -10.00 -2.18 -6.26
C ALA A 93 -10.29 -0.68 -6.40
N GLU A 94 -9.86 -0.05 -7.50
CA GLU A 94 -10.11 1.38 -7.76
C GLU A 94 -11.60 1.70 -7.86
N ARG A 95 -12.41 0.84 -8.49
CA ARG A 95 -13.85 1.03 -8.58
C ARG A 95 -14.54 0.95 -7.23
N LEU A 96 -14.22 -0.07 -6.43
CA LEU A 96 -14.78 -0.27 -5.09
C LEU A 96 -14.37 0.87 -4.15
N ASP A 97 -13.10 1.26 -4.20
CA ASP A 97 -12.56 2.40 -3.44
C ASP A 97 -13.26 3.72 -3.80
N GLY A 98 -13.47 3.97 -5.09
CA GLY A 98 -14.22 5.13 -5.56
C GLY A 98 -15.68 5.15 -5.08
N GLN A 99 -16.35 4.00 -5.01
CA GLN A 99 -17.70 3.90 -4.42
C GLN A 99 -17.67 4.18 -2.92
N ALA A 100 -16.72 3.58 -2.19
CA ALA A 100 -16.56 3.79 -0.76
C ALA A 100 -16.34 5.27 -0.41
N GLN A 101 -15.49 5.97 -1.19
CA GLN A 101 -15.23 7.40 -1.03
C GLN A 101 -16.48 8.26 -1.28
N ARG A 102 -17.32 7.91 -2.25
CA ARG A 102 -18.58 8.66 -2.52
C ARG A 102 -19.58 8.52 -1.37
N ILE A 103 -19.67 7.33 -0.77
CA ILE A 103 -20.58 7.07 0.35
C ILE A 103 -20.08 7.74 1.63
N LYS A 104 -18.79 7.58 1.94
CA LYS A 104 -18.22 8.04 3.22
C LYS A 104 -17.85 9.52 3.22
N GLY A 105 -17.39 10.04 2.08
CA GLY A 105 -16.76 11.35 1.96
C GLY A 105 -15.32 11.36 2.46
N ILE A 106 -14.43 12.08 1.75
CA ILE A 106 -12.98 12.11 2.03
C ILE A 106 -12.67 12.57 3.45
N LYS A 107 -13.37 13.61 3.93
CA LYS A 107 -13.18 14.16 5.29
C LYS A 107 -13.44 13.14 6.40
N ASN A 108 -14.36 12.19 6.18
CA ASN A 108 -14.77 11.20 7.18
C ASN A 108 -14.00 9.87 7.08
N MET A 109 -13.14 9.70 6.08
CA MET A 109 -12.28 8.52 5.99
C MET A 109 -11.32 8.47 7.18
N THR A 110 -10.72 7.31 7.49
CA THR A 110 -9.60 7.24 8.44
C THR A 110 -8.25 7.46 7.74
N PRO A 111 -7.16 7.79 8.45
CA PRO A 111 -5.83 7.88 7.83
C PRO A 111 -5.42 6.60 7.08
N GLY A 112 -5.75 5.43 7.62
CA GLY A 112 -5.52 4.15 6.94
C GLY A 112 -6.34 3.97 5.67
N GLN A 113 -7.60 4.43 5.64
CA GLN A 113 -8.43 4.40 4.43
C GLN A 113 -7.88 5.32 3.34
N LEU A 114 -7.40 6.51 3.72
CA LEU A 114 -6.73 7.44 2.81
C LEU A 114 -5.44 6.83 2.26
N ASP A 115 -4.65 6.19 3.12
CA ASP A 115 -3.41 5.51 2.72
C ASP A 115 -3.66 4.39 1.70
N VAL A 116 -4.65 3.52 1.95
CA VAL A 116 -5.04 2.45 1.02
C VAL A 116 -5.55 3.05 -0.30
N SER A 117 -6.42 4.06 -0.24
CA SER A 117 -6.94 4.74 -1.43
C SER A 117 -5.82 5.34 -2.28
N ALA A 118 -4.87 6.03 -1.65
CA ALA A 118 -3.70 6.58 -2.31
C ALA A 118 -2.82 5.47 -2.93
N SER A 119 -2.66 4.34 -2.25
CA SER A 119 -1.90 3.18 -2.76
C SER A 119 -2.50 2.60 -4.03
N ILE A 120 -3.83 2.48 -4.07
CA ILE A 120 -4.56 1.97 -5.23
C ILE A 120 -4.34 2.90 -6.42
N LEU A 121 -4.53 4.21 -6.21
CA LEU A 121 -4.37 5.23 -7.25
C LEU A 121 -2.93 5.33 -7.75
N ALA A 122 -1.94 5.31 -6.86
CA ALA A 122 -0.52 5.37 -7.20
C ALA A 122 -0.05 4.14 -7.98
N LYS A 123 -0.67 2.97 -7.76
CA LYS A 123 -0.32 1.75 -8.49
C LYS A 123 -0.96 1.67 -9.88
N ALA A 124 -2.06 2.38 -10.10
CA ALA A 124 -2.83 2.33 -11.33
C ALA A 124 -2.17 3.19 -12.43
N PHE A 125 -1.28 2.56 -13.20
CA PHE A 125 -0.45 3.16 -14.25
C PHE A 125 -1.22 4.08 -15.25
N PHE A 126 -0.45 4.99 -15.86
CA PHE A 126 -0.76 5.77 -17.07
C PHE A 126 -1.77 6.92 -16.98
N LYS A 127 -2.07 7.47 -15.78
CA LYS A 127 -2.90 8.69 -15.69
C LYS A 127 -2.38 9.69 -14.65
N PRO A 128 -1.79 10.83 -15.07
CA PRO A 128 -1.34 11.90 -14.16
C PRO A 128 -2.40 12.32 -13.14
N ARG A 129 -3.68 12.35 -13.56
CA ARG A 129 -4.82 12.67 -12.68
C ARG A 129 -4.93 11.76 -11.45
N ARG A 130 -4.52 10.49 -11.54
CA ARG A 130 -4.54 9.56 -10.40
C ARG A 130 -3.46 9.89 -9.39
N TYR A 131 -2.27 10.27 -9.85
CA TYR A 131 -1.17 10.70 -8.98
C TYR A 131 -1.54 11.97 -8.22
N GLU A 132 -2.15 12.96 -8.89
CA GLU A 132 -2.63 14.17 -8.22
C GLU A 132 -3.69 13.86 -7.16
N LYS A 133 -4.65 12.97 -7.47
CA LYS A 133 -5.63 12.52 -6.48
C LYS A 133 -4.96 11.78 -5.31
N ALA A 134 -3.96 10.93 -5.58
CA ALA A 134 -3.22 10.24 -4.53
C ALA A 134 -2.46 11.22 -3.62
N ILE A 135 -1.80 12.24 -4.19
CA ILE A 135 -1.14 13.32 -3.46
C ILE A 135 -2.14 14.04 -2.54
N MET A 136 -3.32 14.40 -3.06
CA MET A 136 -4.38 15.04 -2.29
C MET A 136 -4.81 14.19 -1.09
N LEU A 137 -5.03 12.88 -1.28
CA LEU A 137 -5.44 11.97 -0.20
C LEU A 137 -4.32 11.77 0.84
N ILE A 138 -3.06 11.73 0.40
CA ILE A 138 -1.92 11.63 1.32
C ILE A 138 -1.78 12.90 2.15
N ASN A 139 -1.90 14.08 1.55
CA ASN A 139 -1.83 15.35 2.27
C ASN A 139 -2.97 15.51 3.27
N GLU A 140 -4.19 15.10 2.89
CA GLU A 140 -5.34 15.03 3.81
C GLU A 140 -5.05 14.09 4.99
N ALA A 141 -4.36 12.97 4.76
CA ALA A 141 -3.98 12.06 5.84
C ALA A 141 -2.90 12.68 6.74
N LEU A 142 -1.86 13.28 6.15
CA LEU A 142 -0.74 13.92 6.86
C LEU A 142 -1.19 15.12 7.72
N GLY A 143 -2.21 15.86 7.28
CA GLY A 143 -2.79 16.98 8.02
C GLY A 143 -3.55 16.59 9.29
N ARG A 144 -3.76 15.29 9.53
CA ARG A 144 -4.49 14.80 10.71
C ARG A 144 -3.57 14.65 11.91
N LYS A 145 -4.07 15.10 13.07
CA LYS A 145 -3.33 15.05 14.34
C LYS A 145 -3.06 13.62 14.81
N ASN A 146 -4.00 12.71 14.59
CA ASN A 146 -3.95 11.34 15.16
C ASN A 146 -3.23 10.31 14.26
N VAL A 147 -2.21 10.73 13.51
CA VAL A 147 -1.40 9.80 12.71
C VAL A 147 -0.13 9.44 13.49
N ALA A 148 0.03 8.15 13.75
CA ALA A 148 1.24 7.62 14.37
C ALA A 148 2.50 8.00 13.57
N PRO A 149 3.65 8.25 14.22
CA PRO A 149 4.88 8.65 13.54
C PRO A 149 5.27 7.73 12.37
N HIS A 150 5.18 6.41 12.55
CA HIS A 150 5.55 5.45 11.50
C HIS A 150 4.58 5.49 10.31
N SER A 151 3.29 5.57 10.57
CA SER A 151 2.29 5.75 9.51
C SER A 151 2.50 7.05 8.74
N ARG A 152 2.90 8.13 9.44
CA ARG A 152 3.23 9.42 8.83
C ARG A 152 4.45 9.31 7.91
N ALA A 153 5.49 8.60 8.35
CA ALA A 153 6.67 8.34 7.53
C ALA A 153 6.34 7.50 6.28
N LEU A 154 5.53 6.44 6.42
CA LEU A 154 5.09 5.64 5.28
C LEU A 154 4.27 6.43 4.25
N LEU A 155 3.42 7.36 4.71
CA LEU A 155 2.69 8.29 3.86
C LEU A 155 3.63 9.23 3.10
N ARG A 156 4.65 9.77 3.77
CA ARG A 156 5.69 10.62 3.15
C ARG A 156 6.52 9.86 2.12
N VAL A 157 6.96 8.64 2.43
CA VAL A 157 7.65 7.79 1.45
C VAL A 157 6.81 7.63 0.19
N LYS A 158 5.51 7.36 0.34
CA LYS A 158 4.59 7.23 -0.80
C LYS A 158 4.46 8.53 -1.59
N LEU A 159 4.38 9.66 -0.89
CA LEU A 159 4.34 10.99 -1.53
C LEU A 159 5.62 11.26 -2.32
N GLY A 160 6.79 10.96 -1.75
CA GLY A 160 8.09 11.05 -2.42
C GLY A 160 8.15 10.16 -3.67
N GLU A 161 7.68 8.90 -3.58
CA GLU A 161 7.65 7.98 -4.73
C GLU A 161 6.76 8.51 -5.86
N ILE A 162 5.61 9.10 -5.53
CA ILE A 162 4.72 9.73 -6.51
C ILE A 162 5.40 10.95 -7.15
N TYR A 163 6.05 11.80 -6.37
CA TYR A 163 6.79 12.95 -6.91
C TYR A 163 7.92 12.51 -7.84
N ASP A 164 8.66 11.46 -7.49
CA ASP A 164 9.65 10.90 -8.39
C ASP A 164 9.01 10.45 -9.70
N ILE A 165 7.90 9.71 -9.66
CA ILE A 165 7.20 9.25 -10.86
C ILE A 165 6.75 10.43 -11.74
N LEU A 166 6.32 11.53 -11.14
CA LEU A 166 5.94 12.76 -11.83
C LEU A 166 7.14 13.62 -12.28
N GLY A 167 8.38 13.21 -11.99
CA GLY A 167 9.59 13.97 -12.31
C GLY A 167 9.82 15.20 -11.40
N ARG A 168 9.08 15.32 -10.30
CA ARG A 168 9.18 16.41 -9.32
C ARG A 168 10.26 16.11 -8.28
N PHE A 169 11.49 15.89 -8.73
CA PHE A 169 12.57 15.36 -7.90
C PHE A 169 12.92 16.25 -6.69
N ASN A 170 12.91 17.58 -6.84
CA ASN A 170 13.18 18.48 -5.72
C ASN A 170 12.15 18.32 -4.59
N GLN A 171 10.88 18.14 -4.93
CA GLN A 171 9.83 17.89 -3.94
C GLN A 171 10.01 16.52 -3.29
N ALA A 172 10.36 15.50 -4.07
CA ALA A 172 10.63 14.16 -3.54
C ALA A 172 11.79 14.19 -2.53
N ALA A 173 12.90 14.87 -2.86
CA ALA A 173 14.06 15.00 -1.97
C ALA A 173 13.70 15.66 -0.63
N ILE A 174 12.92 16.74 -0.66
CA ILE A 174 12.44 17.42 0.56
C ILE A 174 11.63 16.43 1.41
N ILE A 175 10.68 15.72 0.79
CA ILE A 175 9.80 14.80 1.50
C ILE A 175 10.57 13.63 2.15
N TYR A 176 11.49 12.99 1.42
CA TYR A 176 12.31 11.93 1.98
C TYR A 176 13.24 12.42 3.10
N GLY A 177 13.73 13.65 3.01
CA GLY A 177 14.61 14.25 4.02
C GLY A 177 13.96 14.50 5.37
N ILE A 178 12.63 14.71 5.43
CA ILE A 178 11.90 14.99 6.69
C ILE A 178 12.09 13.86 7.70
N ASP A 179 11.86 12.62 7.29
CA ASP A 179 11.85 11.49 8.23
C ASP A 179 13.27 11.08 8.69
N LEU A 180 14.29 11.44 7.92
CA LEU A 180 15.70 11.27 8.31
C LEU A 180 16.14 12.26 9.40
N GLN A 181 15.50 13.42 9.49
CA GLN A 181 15.79 14.42 10.52
C GLN A 181 15.03 14.16 11.82
N VAL A 182 13.81 13.60 11.74
CA VAL A 182 12.95 13.36 12.91
C VAL A 182 13.47 12.21 13.78
N GLY A 183 14.00 11.14 13.16
CA GLY A 183 14.49 9.97 13.88
C GLY A 183 13.40 9.20 14.65
N GLY A 184 13.80 8.19 15.43
CA GLY A 184 12.91 7.42 16.31
C GLY A 184 11.87 6.55 15.58
N LEU A 185 12.15 6.16 14.33
CA LEU A 185 11.30 5.24 13.57
C LEU A 185 11.63 3.79 13.93
N GLU A 186 10.62 2.92 13.90
CA GLU A 186 10.87 1.48 13.87
C GLU A 186 11.78 1.12 12.70
N ALA A 187 12.68 0.16 12.92
CA ALA A 187 13.67 -0.28 11.92
C ALA A 187 13.01 -0.66 10.58
N THR A 188 11.84 -1.28 10.60
CA THR A 188 11.10 -1.65 9.38
C THR A 188 10.70 -0.44 8.53
N THR A 189 10.36 0.67 9.18
CA THR A 189 9.95 1.94 8.55
C THR A 189 11.18 2.71 8.11
N GLU A 190 12.20 2.80 8.96
CA GLU A 190 13.46 3.49 8.66
C GLU A 190 14.18 2.87 7.44
N VAL A 191 14.27 1.53 7.39
CA VAL A 191 14.79 0.81 6.21
C VAL A 191 14.04 1.20 4.95
N ARG A 192 12.71 1.38 5.03
CA ARG A 192 11.92 1.77 3.87
C ARG A 192 12.20 3.21 3.44
N VAL A 193 12.31 4.14 4.38
CA VAL A 193 12.69 5.54 4.11
C VAL A 193 14.05 5.60 3.41
N LEU A 194 15.08 4.99 4.01
CA LEU A 194 16.45 4.97 3.47
C LEU A 194 16.50 4.34 2.08
N LYS A 195 15.86 3.19 1.89
CA LYS A 195 15.81 2.52 0.60
C LYS A 195 15.10 3.36 -0.46
N SER A 196 13.97 3.98 -0.15
CA SER A 196 13.24 4.82 -1.11
C SER A 196 14.06 6.07 -1.47
N PHE A 197 14.83 6.62 -0.53
CA PHE A 197 15.71 7.75 -0.83
C PHE A 197 16.94 7.35 -1.66
N GLY A 198 17.51 6.17 -1.41
CA GLY A 198 18.54 5.60 -2.28
C GLY A 198 18.03 5.37 -3.71
N HIS A 199 16.80 4.86 -3.85
CA HIS A 199 16.15 4.72 -5.15
C HIS A 199 15.90 6.08 -5.84
N HIS A 200 15.50 7.11 -5.09
CA HIS A 200 15.39 8.48 -5.59
C HIS A 200 16.70 8.99 -6.20
N TYR A 201 17.82 8.87 -5.49
CA TYR A 201 19.13 9.27 -6.03
C TYR A 201 19.57 8.42 -7.23
N LYS A 202 19.21 7.15 -7.26
CA LYS A 202 19.43 6.30 -8.45
C LYS A 202 18.68 6.84 -9.67
N ARG A 203 17.44 7.32 -9.50
CA ARG A 203 16.66 7.96 -10.57
C ARG A 203 17.24 9.30 -11.02
N LEU A 204 17.89 10.04 -10.12
CA LEU A 204 18.62 11.27 -10.44
C LEU A 204 19.98 11.02 -11.12
N GLY A 205 20.47 9.77 -11.15
CA GLY A 205 21.79 9.43 -11.68
C GLY A 205 22.94 9.65 -10.69
N ASP A 206 22.66 10.10 -9.46
CA ASP A 206 23.66 10.24 -8.39
C ASP A 206 23.94 8.86 -7.75
N LYS A 207 24.80 8.09 -8.42
CA LYS A 207 25.17 6.74 -7.99
C LYS A 207 25.83 6.71 -6.61
N LYS A 208 26.56 7.78 -6.24
CA LYS A 208 27.29 7.84 -4.97
C LYS A 208 26.30 7.93 -3.81
N LYS A 209 25.36 8.89 -3.85
CA LYS A 209 24.33 9.02 -2.82
C LYS A 209 23.37 7.84 -2.80
N ALA A 210 23.00 7.33 -3.98
CA ALA A 210 22.15 6.14 -4.07
C ALA A 210 22.77 4.96 -3.30
N ARG A 211 24.06 4.69 -3.53
CA ARG A 211 24.81 3.65 -2.85
C ARG A 211 24.87 3.88 -1.34
N GLU A 212 25.20 5.08 -0.90
CA GLU A 212 25.28 5.43 0.52
C GLU A 212 23.96 5.12 1.27
N PHE A 213 22.83 5.56 0.74
CA PHE A 213 21.53 5.32 1.37
C PHE A 213 21.08 3.85 1.30
N LEU A 214 21.38 3.16 0.19
CA LEU A 214 21.08 1.73 0.06
C LEU A 214 21.93 0.87 0.99
N GLU A 215 23.21 1.19 1.18
CA GLU A 215 24.09 0.49 2.13
C GLU A 215 23.64 0.71 3.57
N LYS A 216 23.27 1.95 3.95
CA LYS A 216 22.65 2.23 5.26
C LYS A 216 21.37 1.42 5.48
N ALA A 217 20.49 1.38 4.47
CA ALA A 217 19.27 0.59 4.52
C ALA A 217 19.56 -0.91 4.66
N LEU A 218 20.60 -1.41 3.98
CA LEU A 218 20.98 -2.82 3.98
C LEU A 218 21.48 -3.25 5.36
N VAL A 219 22.43 -2.51 5.93
CA VAL A 219 22.99 -2.78 7.26
C VAL A 219 21.88 -2.83 8.30
N LEU A 220 20.98 -1.84 8.28
CA LEU A 220 19.85 -1.80 9.20
C LEU A 220 18.88 -2.98 8.99
N ALA A 221 18.62 -3.36 7.74
CA ALA A 221 17.77 -4.51 7.44
C ALA A 221 18.38 -5.83 7.91
N GLU A 222 19.70 -6.02 7.76
CA GLU A 222 20.41 -7.21 8.22
C GLU A 222 20.45 -7.28 9.76
N ASN A 223 20.75 -6.17 10.44
CA ASN A 223 20.77 -6.09 11.91
C ASN A 223 19.42 -6.43 12.56
N HIS A 224 18.31 -6.18 11.86
CA HIS A 224 16.95 -6.44 12.36
C HIS A 224 16.30 -7.67 11.71
N ASN A 225 17.05 -8.54 11.04
CA ASN A 225 16.55 -9.77 10.41
C ASN A 225 15.41 -9.55 9.40
N LEU A 226 15.44 -8.43 8.66
CA LEU A 226 14.42 -8.05 7.68
C LEU A 226 14.73 -8.62 6.29
N GLY A 227 14.74 -9.95 6.16
CA GLY A 227 15.17 -10.67 4.95
C GLY A 227 14.50 -10.21 3.65
N ASP A 228 13.18 -9.95 3.69
CA ASP A 228 12.43 -9.42 2.55
C ASP A 228 12.92 -8.04 2.08
N GLN A 229 13.37 -7.19 3.01
CA GLN A 229 13.93 -5.88 2.64
C GLN A 229 15.35 -6.03 2.12
N VAL A 230 16.16 -6.92 2.70
CA VAL A 230 17.51 -7.23 2.21
C VAL A 230 17.49 -7.60 0.73
N ILE A 231 16.59 -8.52 0.33
CA ILE A 231 16.43 -8.91 -1.09
C ILE A 231 16.07 -7.71 -1.97
N LYS A 232 15.12 -6.87 -1.51
CA LYS A 232 14.66 -5.69 -2.27
C LYS A 232 15.74 -4.62 -2.40
N ILE A 233 16.57 -4.43 -1.37
CA ILE A 233 17.67 -3.45 -1.38
C ILE A 233 18.79 -3.93 -2.29
N LYS A 234 19.18 -5.21 -2.20
CA LYS A 234 20.21 -5.79 -3.09
C LYS A 234 19.82 -5.71 -4.57
N ALA A 235 18.52 -5.83 -4.89
CA ALA A 235 18.02 -5.64 -6.26
C ALA A 235 18.10 -4.18 -6.76
N LEU A 236 18.30 -3.20 -5.87
CA LEU A 236 18.38 -1.78 -6.19
C LEU A 236 19.81 -1.23 -6.22
N MET A 237 20.77 -1.93 -5.63
CA MET A 237 22.20 -1.61 -5.74
C MET A 237 22.66 -1.83 -7.20
#